data_AF-A0A5P8WKB5-F1
#
_entry.id   AF-A0A5P8WKB5-F1
#
_cell.length_a   1.000
_cell.length_b   1.000
_cell.length_c   1.000
_cell.angle_alpha   90.00
_cell.angle_beta   90.00
_cell.angle_gamma   90.00
#
_symmetry.space_group_name_H-M   'P 1'
#
loop_
_entity.id
_entity.type
_entity.pdbx_description
1 polymer ?
#
loop_
_entity_poly.entity_id
_entity_poly.type
_entity_poly.pdbx_seq_one_letter_code
_entity_poly.pdbx_strand_id
1 'polypeptide(L)'
;MTDIDISVHARLELKKEKNIKRKEKIFTTALSNCARKNFITQKDIKNARIKLEKHLSNTEELVLNTNEKITKTGRSKFSPIGEDVSVIPGVNEVVNNQGVPFYSNKRIYTWQGMRFRSQAEVEIAKALDRVNVLFLPNCLARLTDPRKTGSRGNMEPDFFVCYEGKCGILEVDGPSHKPETRVNEQERDRLFQHNGIAIVQRFTHSKCEQYPDDVVGEFLQLIKKIG
;
A
#
# COMPACT_ATOMS: atom_id res chain seq x y z
N MET A 1 21.75 14.61 -24.77
CA MET A 1 20.58 15.44 -24.42
C MET A 1 20.49 15.40 -22.91
N THR A 2 20.72 16.52 -22.25
CA THR A 2 20.61 16.66 -20.79
C THR A 2 19.17 16.39 -20.40
N ASP A 3 18.93 15.34 -19.61
CA ASP A 3 17.63 15.13 -18.97
C ASP A 3 17.34 16.35 -18.11
N ILE A 4 16.38 17.16 -18.56
CA ILE A 4 15.94 18.33 -17.82
C ILE A 4 15.37 17.82 -16.51
N ASP A 5 16.11 18.05 -15.43
CA ASP A 5 15.72 17.61 -14.11
C ASP A 5 14.65 18.56 -13.55
N ILE A 6 13.41 18.35 -13.98
CA ILE A 6 12.25 18.98 -13.36
C ILE A 6 11.94 18.26 -12.05
N SER A 7 11.58 19.03 -11.02
CA SER A 7 11.35 18.51 -9.68
C SER A 7 10.32 17.37 -9.68
N VAL A 8 10.53 16.40 -8.79
CA VAL A 8 9.63 15.25 -8.61
C VAL A 8 8.18 15.72 -8.41
N HIS A 9 8.00 16.83 -7.70
CA HIS A 9 6.69 17.45 -7.49
C HIS A 9 6.03 17.90 -8.80
N ALA A 10 6.76 18.64 -9.66
CA ALA A 10 6.24 19.06 -10.96
C ALA A 10 5.90 17.86 -11.87
N ARG A 11 6.71 16.79 -11.84
CA ARG A 11 6.43 15.56 -12.61
C ARG A 11 5.12 14.90 -12.15
N LEU A 12 4.85 14.91 -10.84
CA LEU A 12 3.63 14.35 -10.28
C LEU A 12 2.39 15.20 -10.59
N GLU A 13 2.50 16.53 -10.53
CA GLU A 13 1.40 17.42 -10.92
C GLU A 13 1.06 17.29 -12.41
N LEU A 14 2.06 17.20 -13.28
CA LEU A 14 1.87 17.00 -14.72
C LEU A 14 1.20 15.66 -15.04
N LYS A 15 1.43 14.62 -14.25
CA LYS A 15 0.75 13.32 -14.43
C LYS A 15 -0.72 13.38 -14.00
N LYS A 16 -1.06 14.20 -13.01
CA LYS A 16 -2.42 14.29 -12.44
C LYS A 16 -3.33 15.26 -13.20
N GLU A 17 -2.79 16.33 -13.75
CA GLU A 17 -3.60 17.36 -14.42
C GLU A 17 -4.14 16.84 -15.75
N LYS A 18 -5.46 16.89 -15.96
CA LYS A 18 -6.09 16.42 -17.21
C LYS A 18 -6.28 17.55 -18.21
N ASN A 19 -6.32 18.80 -17.73
CA ASN A 19 -6.49 19.97 -18.57
C ASN A 19 -5.15 20.37 -19.21
N ILE A 20 -5.10 20.33 -20.55
CA ILE A 20 -3.89 20.57 -21.34
C ILE A 20 -3.32 21.97 -21.10
N LYS A 21 -4.16 23.02 -21.03
CA LYS A 21 -3.71 24.40 -20.77
C LYS A 21 -3.11 24.56 -19.37
N ARG A 22 -3.63 23.84 -18.36
CA ARG A 22 -3.03 23.83 -17.01
C ARG A 22 -1.74 23.02 -16.96
N LYS A 23 -1.67 21.88 -17.65
CA LYS A 23 -0.43 21.10 -17.83
C LYS A 23 0.70 21.95 -18.41
N GLU A 24 0.42 22.68 -19.49
CA GLU A 24 1.40 23.58 -20.11
C GLU A 24 1.88 24.66 -19.15
N LYS A 25 0.98 25.22 -18.32
CA LYS A 25 1.31 26.22 -17.31
C LYS A 25 2.23 25.64 -16.23
N ILE A 26 1.88 24.48 -15.66
CA ILE A 26 2.69 23.77 -14.64
C ILE A 26 4.09 23.45 -15.20
N PHE A 27 4.16 22.95 -16.44
CA PHE A 27 5.42 22.61 -17.09
C PHE A 27 6.28 23.85 -17.34
N THR A 28 5.69 24.94 -17.84
CA THR A 28 6.41 26.20 -18.13
C THR A 28 6.92 26.88 -16.84
N THR A 29 6.15 26.80 -15.75
CA THR A 29 6.58 27.27 -14.43
C THR A 29 7.72 26.42 -13.87
N ALA A 30 7.64 25.10 -13.99
CA ALA A 30 8.71 24.19 -13.56
C ALA A 30 10.03 24.45 -14.31
N LEU A 31 9.96 24.65 -15.64
CA LEU A 31 11.12 24.97 -16.46
C LEU A 31 11.73 26.34 -16.13
N SER A 32 10.90 27.37 -15.93
CA SER A 32 11.38 28.71 -15.51
C SER A 32 12.10 28.66 -14.15
N ASN A 33 11.61 27.82 -13.22
CA ASN A 33 12.23 27.64 -11.91
C ASN A 33 13.55 26.87 -11.98
N CYS A 34 13.69 25.91 -12.90
CA CYS A 34 14.95 25.21 -13.11
C CYS A 34 15.97 26.07 -13.92
N ALA A 35 15.52 26.94 -14.83
CA ALA A 35 16.37 27.90 -15.54
C ALA A 35 17.02 28.93 -14.60
N ARG A 36 16.29 29.39 -13.56
CA ARG A 36 16.84 30.27 -12.50
C ARG A 36 17.96 29.63 -11.67
N LYS A 37 18.13 28.30 -11.74
CA LYS A 37 19.21 27.57 -11.06
C LYS A 37 20.42 27.27 -11.96
N ASN A 38 20.54 27.90 -13.13
CA ASN A 38 21.68 27.85 -14.07
C ASN A 38 21.94 26.54 -14.84
N PHE A 39 21.00 25.59 -14.93
CA PHE A 39 21.29 24.28 -15.53
C PHE A 39 20.53 23.93 -16.83
N ILE A 40 19.68 24.80 -17.39
CA ILE A 40 18.83 24.45 -18.55
C ILE A 40 18.77 25.58 -19.56
N THR A 41 18.99 25.25 -20.84
CA THR A 41 18.94 26.22 -21.96
C THR A 41 17.55 26.29 -22.60
N GLN A 42 17.26 27.37 -23.34
CA GLN A 42 16.01 27.51 -24.11
C GLN A 42 15.81 26.38 -25.16
N LYS A 43 16.92 25.81 -25.65
CA LYS A 43 16.90 24.68 -26.58
C LYS A 43 16.36 23.41 -25.92
N ASP A 44 16.72 23.18 -24.66
CA ASP A 44 16.25 22.04 -23.88
C ASP A 44 14.73 22.15 -23.63
N ILE A 45 14.26 23.34 -23.25
CA ILE A 45 12.84 23.65 -23.07
C ILE A 45 12.02 23.31 -24.32
N LYS A 46 12.51 23.71 -25.51
CA LYS A 46 11.84 23.44 -26.79
C LYS A 46 11.75 21.93 -27.09
N ASN A 47 12.83 21.19 -26.85
CA ASN A 47 12.86 19.74 -27.08
C ASN A 47 11.89 18.98 -26.17
N ALA A 48 11.73 19.43 -24.93
CA ALA A 48 10.84 18.79 -23.98
C ALA A 48 9.36 19.01 -24.33
N ARG A 49 9.00 20.18 -24.89
CA ARG A 49 7.64 20.44 -25.43
C ARG A 49 7.27 19.47 -26.55
N ILE A 50 8.15 19.30 -27.55
CA ILE A 50 7.93 18.39 -28.68
C ILE A 50 7.73 16.94 -28.21
N LYS A 51 8.48 16.51 -27.20
CA LYS A 51 8.39 15.14 -26.66
C LYS A 51 7.08 14.90 -25.89
N LEU A 52 6.56 15.94 -25.22
CA LEU A 52 5.29 15.86 -24.51
C LEU A 52 4.10 15.77 -25.47
N GLU A 53 4.10 16.57 -26.55
CA GLU A 53 3.05 16.54 -27.59
C GLU A 53 2.94 15.17 -28.26
N LYS A 54 4.08 14.57 -28.64
CA LYS A 54 4.10 13.20 -29.20
C LYS A 54 3.54 12.15 -28.24
N HIS A 55 3.79 12.26 -26.94
CA HIS A 55 3.28 11.31 -25.97
C HIS A 55 1.78 11.43 -25.74
N LEU A 56 1.24 12.65 -25.79
CA LEU A 56 -0.19 12.92 -25.67
C LEU A 56 -0.98 12.35 -26.85
N SER A 57 -0.52 12.56 -28.09
CA SER A 57 -1.18 11.99 -29.28
C SER A 57 -1.23 10.46 -29.26
N ASN A 58 -0.15 9.79 -28.83
CA ASN A 58 -0.12 8.33 -28.74
C ASN A 58 -1.03 7.75 -27.64
N THR A 59 -1.31 8.52 -26.58
CA THR A 59 -2.17 8.06 -25.47
C THR A 59 -3.65 8.15 -25.83
N GLU A 60 -4.05 9.13 -26.63
CA GLU A 60 -5.43 9.26 -27.11
C GLU A 60 -5.83 8.12 -28.06
N GLU A 61 -4.91 7.67 -28.91
CA GLU A 61 -5.12 6.56 -29.85
C GLU A 61 -5.28 5.20 -29.14
N LEU A 62 -4.57 4.98 -28.02
CA LEU A 62 -4.65 3.77 -27.21
C LEU A 62 -5.97 3.65 -26.43
N VAL A 63 -6.52 4.79 -25.96
CA VAL A 63 -7.78 4.83 -25.19
C VAL A 63 -9.00 4.57 -26.10
N LEU A 64 -8.96 5.02 -27.35
CA LEU A 64 -10.01 4.75 -28.33
C LEU A 64 -10.09 3.25 -28.67
N ASN A 65 -8.93 2.61 -28.89
CA ASN A 65 -8.84 1.19 -29.22
C ASN A 65 -9.24 0.24 -28.07
N THR A 66 -9.15 0.69 -26.80
CA THR A 66 -9.56 -0.12 -25.64
C THR A 66 -11.05 -0.07 -25.39
N ASN A 67 -11.70 1.07 -25.62
CA ASN A 67 -13.15 1.22 -25.41
C ASN A 67 -13.99 0.41 -26.42
N GLU A 68 -13.48 0.18 -27.64
CA GLU A 68 -14.15 -0.70 -28.61
C GLU A 68 -14.15 -2.18 -28.21
N LYS A 69 -13.16 -2.64 -27.43
CA LYS A 69 -13.06 -4.04 -26.98
C LYS A 69 -13.99 -4.36 -25.80
N ILE A 70 -14.28 -3.39 -24.95
CA ILE A 70 -15.04 -3.60 -23.70
C ILE A 70 -16.55 -3.77 -23.96
N THR A 71 -17.08 -3.27 -25.08
CA THR A 71 -18.53 -3.33 -25.37
C THR A 71 -19.03 -4.69 -25.88
N LYS A 72 -18.17 -5.70 -26.07
CA LYS A 72 -18.53 -6.97 -26.72
C LYS A 72 -18.64 -8.22 -25.84
N THR A 73 -18.38 -8.16 -24.53
CA THR A 73 -18.46 -9.37 -23.68
C THR A 73 -19.22 -9.10 -22.38
N GLY A 74 -20.52 -9.38 -22.39
CA GLY A 74 -21.40 -9.32 -21.23
C GLY A 74 -21.42 -10.60 -20.37
N ARG A 75 -21.68 -10.39 -19.06
CA ARG A 75 -22.19 -11.28 -18.00
C ARG A 75 -21.56 -12.67 -17.79
N SER A 76 -21.07 -12.94 -16.56
CA SER A 76 -21.47 -14.11 -15.73
C SER A 76 -20.78 -14.17 -14.35
N LYS A 77 -21.62 -14.42 -13.31
CA LYS A 77 -21.53 -15.23 -12.06
C LYS A 77 -20.21 -15.35 -11.25
N PHE A 78 -20.39 -15.26 -9.92
CA PHE A 78 -19.41 -15.62 -8.89
C PHE A 78 -18.86 -17.04 -9.11
N SER A 79 -17.54 -17.13 -9.23
CA SER A 79 -16.74 -18.35 -9.15
C SER A 79 -15.59 -18.12 -8.16
N PRO A 80 -15.17 -19.13 -7.39
CA PRO A 80 -14.07 -18.98 -6.44
C PRO A 80 -12.76 -18.85 -7.22
N ILE A 81 -12.04 -17.73 -7.03
CA ILE A 81 -10.81 -17.45 -7.77
C ILE A 81 -9.66 -18.15 -7.03
N GLY A 82 -9.24 -19.29 -7.59
CA GLY A 82 -7.91 -19.84 -7.40
C GLY A 82 -6.89 -19.05 -8.22
N GLU A 83 -5.71 -18.88 -7.63
CA GLU A 83 -4.41 -18.51 -8.18
C GLU A 83 -4.36 -17.63 -9.44
N ASP A 84 -4.09 -16.34 -9.23
CA ASP A 84 -3.29 -15.54 -10.17
C ASP A 84 -2.62 -14.37 -9.42
N VAL A 85 -1.30 -14.46 -9.21
CA VAL A 85 -0.47 -13.31 -8.80
C VAL A 85 -0.29 -12.43 -10.04
N SER A 86 -1.31 -11.66 -10.39
CA SER A 86 -1.25 -10.72 -11.50
C SER A 86 -0.89 -9.31 -11.01
N VAL A 87 0.26 -8.82 -11.45
CA VAL A 87 0.59 -7.38 -11.38
C VAL A 87 -0.27 -6.70 -12.44
N ILE A 88 -1.46 -6.19 -12.06
CA ILE A 88 -2.30 -5.43 -12.98
C ILE A 88 -1.65 -4.05 -13.21
N PRO A 89 -1.20 -3.71 -14.42
CA PRO A 89 -0.72 -2.37 -14.72
C PRO A 89 -1.93 -1.46 -14.95
N GLY A 90 -2.15 -0.48 -14.07
CA GLY A 90 -3.06 0.62 -14.38
C GLY A 90 -3.94 1.19 -13.28
N VAL A 91 -3.92 0.67 -12.04
CA VAL A 91 -4.78 1.20 -10.95
C VAL A 91 -4.00 1.24 -9.63
N ASN A 92 -3.09 2.23 -9.47
CA ASN A 92 -2.15 2.20 -8.33
C ASN A 92 -2.24 3.45 -7.46
N GLU A 93 -3.40 3.73 -6.88
CA GLU A 93 -3.35 4.35 -5.55
C GLU A 93 -2.79 3.29 -4.60
N VAL A 94 -1.67 3.63 -3.95
CA VAL A 94 -0.97 2.72 -3.03
C VAL A 94 -1.74 2.71 -1.72
N VAL A 95 -2.91 2.07 -1.70
CA VAL A 95 -3.86 2.06 -0.57
C VAL A 95 -3.94 0.68 0.08
N ASN A 96 -4.31 0.65 1.36
CA ASN A 96 -4.60 -0.56 2.13
C ASN A 96 -5.97 -1.16 1.76
N ASN A 97 -6.37 -2.21 2.49
CA ASN A 97 -7.62 -2.94 2.26
C ASN A 97 -8.90 -2.13 2.56
N GLN A 98 -8.78 -0.94 3.15
CA GLN A 98 -9.89 0.00 3.41
C GLN A 98 -9.79 1.28 2.58
N GLY A 99 -8.90 1.34 1.59
CA GLY A 99 -8.74 2.50 0.72
C GLY A 99 -7.95 3.67 1.33
N VAL A 100 -7.20 3.42 2.41
CA VAL A 100 -6.33 4.42 3.04
C VAL A 100 -4.91 4.31 2.48
N PRO A 101 -4.25 5.41 2.08
CA PRO A 101 -2.89 5.34 1.53
C PRO A 101 -1.91 4.65 2.48
N PHE A 102 -1.13 3.70 1.96
CA PHE A 102 0.04 3.22 2.68
C PHE A 102 1.08 4.34 2.77
N TYR A 103 1.69 4.47 3.95
CA TYR A 103 2.69 5.52 4.23
C TYR A 103 4.05 5.30 3.53
N SER A 104 4.19 4.28 2.67
CA SER A 104 5.47 3.92 2.07
C SER A 104 5.37 3.76 0.55
N ASN A 105 6.38 4.25 -0.16
CA ASN A 105 6.57 3.99 -1.60
C ASN A 105 7.00 2.54 -1.90
N LYS A 106 6.75 1.60 -0.98
CA LYS A 106 7.13 0.20 -1.14
C LYS A 106 6.17 -0.52 -2.08
N ARG A 107 6.66 -1.62 -2.67
CA ARG A 107 5.86 -2.53 -3.47
C ARG A 107 4.67 -3.05 -2.64
N ILE A 108 3.48 -3.00 -3.22
CA ILE A 108 2.30 -3.69 -2.68
C ILE A 108 2.32 -5.12 -3.20
N TYR A 109 2.05 -6.06 -2.29
CA TYR A 109 1.82 -7.46 -2.60
C TYR A 109 0.33 -7.75 -2.57
N THR A 110 -0.13 -8.68 -3.39
CA THR A 110 -1.56 -9.01 -3.51
C THR A 110 -1.79 -10.51 -3.45
N TRP A 111 -2.83 -10.93 -2.73
CA TRP A 111 -3.28 -12.31 -2.68
C TRP A 111 -4.76 -12.35 -2.30
N GLN A 112 -5.55 -13.20 -2.97
CA GLN A 112 -7.03 -13.27 -2.82
C GLN A 112 -7.75 -11.91 -2.83
N GLY A 113 -7.32 -11.00 -3.70
CA GLY A 113 -7.88 -9.64 -3.80
C GLY A 113 -7.51 -8.69 -2.65
N MET A 114 -6.74 -9.16 -1.66
CA MET A 114 -6.24 -8.36 -0.55
C MET A 114 -4.84 -7.81 -0.85
N ARG A 115 -4.46 -6.72 -0.18
CA ARG A 115 -3.20 -5.99 -0.30
C ARG A 115 -2.36 -6.13 0.98
N PHE A 116 -1.05 -6.27 0.79
CA PHE A 116 -0.05 -6.51 1.83
C PHE A 116 1.19 -5.66 1.59
N ARG A 117 1.95 -5.38 2.66
CA ARG A 117 3.19 -4.58 2.61
C ARG A 117 4.44 -5.43 2.41
N SER A 118 4.34 -6.73 2.57
CA SER A 118 5.47 -7.65 2.46
C SER A 118 5.09 -9.05 1.99
N GLN A 119 6.06 -9.81 1.49
CA GLN A 119 5.87 -11.22 1.15
C GLN A 119 5.59 -12.07 2.40
N ALA A 120 6.26 -11.77 3.52
CA ALA A 120 6.01 -12.43 4.81
C ALA A 120 4.53 -12.31 5.25
N GLU A 121 3.90 -11.14 5.09
CA GLU A 121 2.46 -10.99 5.33
C GLU A 121 1.62 -11.88 4.39
N VAL A 122 1.97 -11.96 3.10
CA VAL A 122 1.26 -12.85 2.16
C VAL A 122 1.32 -14.31 2.62
N GLU A 123 2.48 -14.77 3.08
CA GLU A 123 2.63 -16.16 3.56
C GLU A 123 1.84 -16.42 4.85
N ILE A 124 1.77 -15.45 5.77
CA ILE A 124 0.89 -15.53 6.95
C ILE A 124 -0.58 -15.57 6.55
N ALA A 125 -1.01 -14.74 5.59
CA ALA A 125 -2.39 -14.75 5.11
C ALA A 125 -2.78 -16.12 4.53
N LYS A 126 -1.90 -16.73 3.73
CA LYS A 126 -2.10 -18.09 3.20
C LYS A 126 -2.18 -19.13 4.31
N ALA A 127 -1.34 -19.04 5.35
CA ALA A 127 -1.36 -19.98 6.46
C ALA A 127 -2.65 -19.85 7.30
N LEU A 128 -3.10 -18.62 7.59
CA LEU A 128 -4.38 -18.36 8.26
C LEU A 128 -5.56 -18.91 7.44
N ASP A 129 -5.53 -18.73 6.11
CA ASP A 129 -6.56 -19.24 5.21
C ASP A 129 -6.62 -20.78 5.19
N ARG A 130 -5.46 -21.46 5.15
CA ARG A 130 -5.38 -22.94 5.22
C ARG A 130 -6.06 -23.52 6.45
N VAL A 131 -5.98 -22.82 7.59
CA VAL A 131 -6.60 -23.26 8.85
C VAL A 131 -8.02 -22.72 9.05
N ASN A 132 -8.61 -22.08 8.02
CA ASN A 132 -9.99 -21.60 7.98
C ASN A 132 -10.35 -20.64 9.13
N VAL A 133 -9.44 -19.72 9.48
CA VAL A 133 -9.73 -18.70 10.49
C VAL A 133 -10.09 -17.37 9.85
N LEU A 134 -10.93 -16.59 10.52
CA LEU A 134 -11.23 -15.23 10.09
C LEU A 134 -10.05 -14.33 10.42
N PHE A 135 -9.55 -13.60 9.42
CA PHE A 135 -8.54 -12.57 9.63
C PHE A 135 -8.81 -11.33 8.78
N LEU A 136 -8.34 -10.19 9.27
CA LEU A 136 -8.38 -8.89 8.60
C LEU A 136 -6.94 -8.38 8.48
N PRO A 137 -6.32 -8.46 7.29
CA PRO A 137 -4.97 -7.97 7.11
C PRO A 137 -4.97 -6.44 6.94
N ASN A 138 -3.98 -5.77 7.54
CA ASN A 138 -3.73 -4.35 7.36
C ASN A 138 -4.98 -3.49 7.65
N CYS A 139 -5.71 -3.84 8.71
CA CYS A 139 -6.98 -3.19 9.06
C CYS A 139 -6.75 -1.96 9.98
N LEU A 140 -7.18 -0.79 9.54
CA LEU A 140 -7.16 0.44 10.30
C LEU A 140 -8.13 0.38 11.48
N ALA A 141 -7.57 0.31 12.68
CA ALA A 141 -8.26 0.40 13.95
C ALA A 141 -8.33 1.85 14.44
N ARG A 142 -9.40 2.17 15.18
CA ARG A 142 -9.57 3.48 15.84
C ARG A 142 -9.49 3.29 17.36
N LEU A 143 -8.41 3.74 17.95
CA LEU A 143 -8.06 3.52 19.36
C LEU A 143 -8.20 4.80 20.18
N THR A 144 -8.44 4.65 21.47
CA THR A 144 -8.33 5.72 22.46
C THR A 144 -6.96 5.64 23.12
N ASP A 145 -6.25 6.77 23.24
CA ASP A 145 -4.99 6.84 24.01
C ASP A 145 -5.29 7.28 25.45
N PRO A 146 -5.19 6.38 26.45
CA PRO A 146 -5.55 6.68 27.83
C PRO A 146 -4.63 7.75 28.46
N ARG A 147 -3.46 8.02 27.87
CA ARG A 147 -2.53 9.05 28.34
C ARG A 147 -2.97 10.46 27.95
N LYS A 148 -3.95 10.59 27.06
CA LYS A 148 -4.43 11.86 26.49
C LYS A 148 -5.96 11.89 26.48
N THR A 149 -6.54 12.56 27.47
CA THR A 149 -7.99 12.70 27.63
C THR A 149 -8.67 13.17 26.34
N GLY A 150 -9.72 12.46 25.92
CA GLY A 150 -10.48 12.77 24.70
C GLY A 150 -9.77 12.49 23.38
N SER A 151 -8.56 11.92 23.40
CA SER A 151 -7.81 11.63 22.18
C SER A 151 -8.23 10.30 21.54
N ARG A 152 -8.26 10.31 20.20
CA ARG A 152 -8.55 9.15 19.38
C ARG A 152 -7.57 9.11 18.21
N GLY A 153 -6.98 7.96 17.94
CA GLY A 153 -5.96 7.77 16.89
C GLY A 153 -6.27 6.58 16.00
N ASN A 154 -5.79 6.63 14.75
CA ASN A 154 -5.83 5.47 13.87
C ASN A 154 -4.52 4.69 13.99
N MET A 155 -4.60 3.38 14.03
CA MET A 155 -3.45 2.49 14.03
C MET A 155 -3.76 1.26 13.19
N GLU A 156 -2.78 0.75 12.46
CA GLU A 156 -2.94 -0.42 11.61
C GLU A 156 -2.01 -1.53 12.11
N PRO A 157 -2.56 -2.64 12.64
CA PRO A 157 -1.80 -3.87 12.82
C PRO A 157 -1.68 -4.61 11.49
N ASP A 158 -0.69 -5.50 11.38
CA ASP A 158 -0.53 -6.32 10.17
C ASP A 158 -1.66 -7.34 10.02
N PHE A 159 -2.08 -7.99 11.12
CA PHE A 159 -3.24 -8.90 11.13
C PHE A 159 -4.07 -8.75 12.40
N PHE A 160 -5.39 -8.63 12.23
CA PHE A 160 -6.37 -8.91 13.28
C PHE A 160 -7.01 -10.28 13.00
N VAL A 161 -6.98 -11.19 13.97
CA VAL A 161 -7.40 -12.59 13.78
C VAL A 161 -8.47 -12.95 14.82
N CYS A 162 -9.55 -13.58 14.36
CA CYS A 162 -10.58 -14.16 15.20
C CYS A 162 -10.49 -15.69 15.17
N TYR A 163 -10.36 -16.30 16.34
CA TYR A 163 -10.26 -17.76 16.50
C TYR A 163 -11.04 -18.22 17.74
N GLU A 164 -11.94 -19.19 17.56
CA GLU A 164 -12.79 -19.75 18.62
C GLU A 164 -13.53 -18.66 19.45
N GLY A 165 -14.02 -17.61 18.77
CA GLY A 165 -14.74 -16.48 19.40
C GLY A 165 -13.84 -15.47 20.12
N LYS A 166 -12.52 -15.67 20.12
CA LYS A 166 -11.52 -14.80 20.73
C LYS A 166 -10.73 -14.08 19.63
N CYS A 167 -10.14 -12.94 19.96
CA CYS A 167 -9.41 -12.11 19.00
C CYS A 167 -8.00 -11.81 19.47
N GLY A 168 -7.07 -11.70 18.52
CA GLY A 168 -5.70 -11.26 18.77
C GLY A 168 -5.12 -10.51 17.58
N ILE A 169 -3.98 -9.85 17.81
CA ILE A 169 -3.20 -9.18 16.78
C ILE A 169 -1.88 -9.92 16.55
N LEU A 170 -1.55 -10.18 15.30
CA LEU A 170 -0.26 -10.70 14.84
C LEU A 170 0.45 -9.60 14.05
N GLU A 171 1.65 -9.23 14.48
CA GLU A 171 2.50 -8.22 13.85
C GLU A 171 3.74 -8.89 13.24
N VAL A 172 4.08 -8.50 12.01
CA VAL A 172 5.24 -8.99 11.26
C VAL A 172 6.38 -7.98 11.40
N ASP A 173 7.33 -8.31 12.26
CA ASP A 173 8.46 -7.47 12.61
C ASP A 173 9.46 -7.39 11.44
N GLY A 174 9.55 -6.21 10.81
CA GLY A 174 10.42 -5.96 9.67
C GLY A 174 11.92 -6.18 9.96
N PRO A 175 12.77 -6.39 8.93
CA PRO A 175 14.18 -6.81 9.10
C PRO A 175 15.11 -5.77 9.74
N SER A 176 14.60 -4.64 10.23
CA SER A 176 15.41 -3.51 10.74
C SER A 176 14.88 -2.95 12.05
N HIS A 177 14.46 -3.81 12.99
CA HIS A 177 14.18 -3.39 14.36
C HIS A 177 15.46 -2.85 14.99
N LYS A 178 15.47 -1.54 15.26
CA LYS A 178 16.53 -0.90 16.03
C LYS A 178 16.11 -0.89 17.51
N PRO A 179 17.05 -0.94 18.47
CA PRO A 179 16.73 -0.77 19.88
C PRO A 179 15.90 0.49 20.17
N GLU A 180 16.10 1.53 19.37
CA GLU A 180 15.40 2.82 19.43
C GLU A 180 13.90 2.74 19.09
N THR A 181 13.48 1.81 18.23
CA THR A 181 12.05 1.66 17.83
C THR A 181 11.28 0.76 18.79
N ARG A 182 11.98 -0.05 19.59
CA ARG A 182 11.40 -1.01 20.53
C ARG A 182 10.46 -0.37 21.55
N VAL A 183 10.80 0.84 22.04
CA VAL A 183 9.93 1.57 22.97
C VAL A 183 8.62 1.97 22.29
N ASN A 184 8.68 2.48 21.05
CA ASN A 184 7.50 2.84 20.29
C ASN A 184 6.64 1.62 19.93
N GLU A 185 7.25 0.49 19.59
CA GLU A 185 6.56 -0.78 19.33
C GLU A 185 5.84 -1.30 20.58
N GLN A 186 6.50 -1.27 21.74
CA GLN A 186 5.87 -1.65 23.02
C GLN A 186 4.70 -0.73 23.38
N GLU A 187 4.82 0.58 23.13
CA GLU A 187 3.73 1.53 23.37
C GLU A 187 2.56 1.32 22.39
N ARG A 188 2.82 0.88 21.14
CA ARG A 188 1.76 0.48 20.20
C ARG A 188 1.00 -0.74 20.71
N ASP A 189 1.72 -1.77 21.14
CA ASP A 189 1.11 -3.02 21.63
C ASP A 189 0.25 -2.76 22.88
N ARG A 190 0.79 -1.97 23.83
CA ARG A 190 0.05 -1.51 25.00
C ARG A 190 -1.22 -0.74 24.64
N LEU A 191 -1.18 0.09 23.60
CA LEU A 191 -2.35 0.85 23.17
C LEU A 191 -3.49 -0.08 22.71
N PHE A 192 -3.18 -1.12 21.95
CA PHE A 192 -4.19 -2.14 21.58
C PHE A 192 -4.71 -2.89 22.82
N GLN A 193 -3.82 -3.26 23.74
CA GLN A 193 -4.21 -3.94 24.99
C GLN A 193 -5.14 -3.10 25.87
N HIS A 194 -4.86 -1.80 26.01
CA HIS A 194 -5.74 -0.86 26.69
C HIS A 194 -7.13 -0.73 26.04
N ASN A 195 -7.25 -1.05 24.76
CA ASN A 195 -8.52 -1.04 24.02
C ASN A 195 -9.16 -2.45 23.94
N GLY A 196 -8.73 -3.39 24.79
CA GLY A 196 -9.39 -4.70 24.98
C GLY A 196 -8.82 -5.84 24.15
N ILE A 197 -7.71 -5.65 23.43
CA ILE A 197 -7.02 -6.73 22.73
C ILE A 197 -6.12 -7.48 23.72
N ALA A 198 -6.51 -8.69 24.13
CA ALA A 198 -5.74 -9.44 25.11
C ALA A 198 -4.34 -9.84 24.62
N ILE A 199 -4.19 -10.12 23.32
CA ILE A 199 -2.95 -10.65 22.76
C ILE A 199 -2.53 -9.82 21.54
N VAL A 200 -1.31 -9.29 21.62
CA VAL A 200 -0.57 -8.71 20.50
C VAL A 200 0.77 -9.47 20.46
N GLN A 201 0.99 -10.27 19.42
CA GLN A 201 2.18 -11.09 19.29
C GLN A 201 2.97 -10.67 18.04
N ARG A 202 4.25 -10.37 18.24
CA ARG A 202 5.19 -10.02 17.18
C ARG A 202 5.99 -11.26 16.77
N PHE A 203 6.19 -11.43 15.47
CA PHE A 203 7.05 -12.46 14.89
C PHE A 203 7.99 -11.84 13.86
N THR A 204 9.23 -12.31 13.81
CA THR A 204 10.22 -11.78 12.87
C THR A 204 9.80 -12.06 11.43
N HIS A 205 10.09 -11.11 10.53
CA HIS A 205 9.85 -11.23 9.10
C HIS A 205 10.34 -12.56 8.51
N SER A 206 11.55 -13.00 8.88
CA SER A 206 12.13 -14.25 8.40
C SER A 206 11.33 -15.49 8.84
N LYS A 207 10.83 -15.50 10.09
CA LYS A 207 10.02 -16.61 10.59
C LYS A 207 8.65 -16.65 9.90
N CYS A 208 8.03 -15.50 9.71
CA CYS A 208 6.76 -15.38 8.98
C CYS A 208 6.86 -15.82 7.52
N GLU A 209 7.99 -15.56 6.86
CA GLU A 209 8.19 -15.96 5.46
C GLU A 209 8.56 -17.44 5.31
N GLN A 210 9.43 -17.97 6.19
CA GLN A 210 9.96 -19.33 6.06
C GLN A 210 9.11 -20.40 6.74
N TYR A 211 8.45 -20.05 7.85
CA TYR A 211 7.70 -20.99 8.70
C TYR A 211 6.30 -20.43 9.05
N PRO A 212 5.48 -20.03 8.06
CA PRO A 212 4.21 -19.36 8.31
C PRO A 212 3.20 -20.24 9.05
N ASP A 213 3.17 -21.55 8.79
CA ASP A 213 2.26 -22.48 9.47
C ASP A 213 2.59 -22.61 10.96
N ASP A 214 3.88 -22.67 11.31
CA ASP A 214 4.32 -22.71 12.72
C ASP A 214 3.96 -21.41 13.45
N VAL A 215 4.16 -20.26 12.79
CA VAL A 215 3.79 -18.95 13.34
C VAL A 215 2.28 -18.88 13.61
N VAL A 216 1.46 -19.27 12.63
CA VAL A 216 0.00 -19.27 12.80
C VAL A 216 -0.42 -20.26 13.88
N GLY A 217 0.13 -21.48 13.88
CA GLY A 217 -0.15 -22.49 14.90
C GLY A 217 0.18 -21.98 16.31
N GLU A 218 1.38 -21.42 16.51
CA GLU A 218 1.80 -20.82 17.77
C GLU A 218 0.85 -19.69 18.20
N PHE A 219 0.51 -18.80 17.28
CA PHE A 219 -0.36 -17.66 17.57
C PHE A 219 -1.79 -18.05 17.93
N LEU A 220 -2.40 -19.02 17.23
CA LEU A 220 -3.74 -19.51 17.53
C LEU A 220 -3.79 -20.21 18.90
N GLN A 221 -2.72 -20.91 19.30
CA GLN A 221 -2.61 -21.48 20.66
C GLN A 221 -2.56 -20.40 21.74
N LEU A 222 -1.95 -19.24 21.45
CA LEU A 222 -1.99 -18.09 22.36
C LEU A 222 -3.42 -17.54 22.48
N ILE A 223 -4.12 -17.30 21.35
CA ILE A 223 -5.52 -16.83 21.36
C ILE A 223 -6.42 -17.78 22.17
N LYS A 224 -6.25 -19.09 22.00
CA LYS A 224 -7.06 -20.10 22.70
C LYS A 224 -6.98 -20.00 24.23
N LYS A 225 -5.84 -19.54 24.76
CA LYS A 225 -5.57 -19.36 26.20
C LYS A 225 -6.16 -18.08 26.80
N ILE A 226 -6.74 -17.17 26.00
CA ILE A 226 -7.48 -16.02 26.53
C ILE A 226 -8.66 -16.56 27.34
N GLY A 227 -8.83 -16.08 28.57
CA GLY A 227 -9.90 -16.52 29.49
C GLY A 227 -11.30 -16.24 28.97
#